data_AF-E2A6D2-F1
#
_entry.id   AF-E2A6D2-F1
#
_cell.length_a   1.000
_cell.length_b   1.000
_cell.length_c   1.000
_cell.angle_alpha   90.00
_cell.angle_beta   90.00
_cell.angle_gamma   90.00
#
_symmetry.space_group_name_H-M   'P 1'
#
loop_
_entity.id
_entity.type
_entity.pdbx_description
1 polymer ?
#
loop_
_entity_poly.entity_id
_entity_poly.type
_entity_poly.pdbx_seq_one_letter_code
_entity_poly.pdbx_strand_id
1 'polypeptide(L)'
;MQVVTAAAYSTGCYEKCPNGRYIDVVGRPVIEFEDNVSTREDLSVRETSSFLLYLARLPSSDRTKDGFTIFILSDSKESLEFMDKMLVLLQGRINVAQTLVLRNAATTHGPIDSLLPLSNVQTVVVNDATLAKYISRREENHHQMQWIAFYKEYDSLMTEWQSAGRRLALEMSELKECASLSGTLTPLGRLLTDPTLRRTSRDAEEAIAALEERAAPLLHIEHVRLSVKRAHRLVEEVGKAATRLESSFESRRATIRNLAVLRSIEDQAHEYADLAETITDIVSANGLFHGQTPMSMIISARIGLTMSIPLELGET
;
A
#
# COMPACT_ATOMS: atom_id res chain seq x y z
N MET A 1 14.76 -0.11 5.09
CA MET A 1 13.75 -0.41 6.13
C MET A 1 14.16 -1.58 7.04
N GLN A 2 15.08 -2.46 6.61
CA GLN A 2 15.71 -3.50 7.46
C GLN A 2 16.49 -2.96 8.68
N VAL A 3 16.98 -1.72 8.62
CA VAL A 3 17.78 -1.10 9.72
C VAL A 3 16.92 -0.76 10.94
N VAL A 4 15.66 -0.34 10.75
CA VAL A 4 14.75 0.03 11.86
C VAL A 4 14.26 -1.22 12.60
N THR A 5 14.09 -2.32 11.87
CA THR A 5 13.73 -3.61 12.45
C THR A 5 14.89 -4.21 13.25
N ALA A 6 16.13 -4.06 12.78
CA ALA A 6 17.32 -4.52 13.49
C ALA A 6 17.56 -3.77 14.81
N ALA A 7 17.42 -2.44 14.82
CA ALA A 7 17.54 -1.63 16.03
C ALA A 7 16.50 -2.03 17.11
N ALA A 8 15.29 -2.41 16.72
CA ALA A 8 14.25 -2.88 17.65
C ALA A 8 14.37 -4.36 18.05
N TYR A 9 15.26 -5.14 17.45
CA TYR A 9 15.51 -6.55 17.81
C TYR A 9 16.74 -6.71 18.72
N SER A 10 17.66 -5.74 18.70
CA SER A 10 18.93 -5.78 19.43
C SER A 10 18.88 -4.99 20.76
N THR A 11 17.75 -4.33 21.02
CA THR A 11 17.48 -3.53 22.21
C THR A 11 17.50 -4.34 23.51
N GLY A 12 18.67 -4.40 24.14
CA GLY A 12 18.78 -4.26 25.59
C GLY A 12 18.40 -2.86 26.08
N CYS A 13 18.25 -1.88 25.17
CA CYS A 13 17.70 -0.57 25.45
C CYS A 13 16.19 -0.66 25.75
N TYR A 14 15.82 -0.48 27.01
CA TYR A 14 14.44 -0.25 27.44
C TYR A 14 13.95 1.14 26.98
N GLU A 15 13.99 1.42 25.68
CA GLU A 15 13.34 2.59 25.09
C GLU A 15 11.82 2.36 25.13
N LYS A 16 11.14 2.99 26.08
CA LYS A 16 9.68 3.02 26.15
C LYS A 16 9.15 3.63 24.86
N CYS A 17 8.53 2.79 24.03
CA CYS A 17 8.05 3.20 22.71
C CYS A 17 7.18 4.48 22.78
N PRO A 18 7.40 5.48 21.90
CA PRO A 18 7.22 6.87 22.29
C PRO A 18 5.99 7.55 21.68
N ASN A 19 5.06 6.80 21.10
CA ASN A 19 3.89 7.39 20.47
C ASN A 19 2.60 6.82 21.02
N GLY A 20 1.95 7.65 21.86
CA GLY A 20 0.50 7.64 21.98
C GLY A 20 -0.10 7.04 23.24
N ARG A 21 0.60 7.04 24.38
CA ARG A 21 -0.06 6.77 25.67
C ARG A 21 -0.50 8.01 26.42
N TYR A 22 0.27 9.08 26.28
CA TYR A 22 -0.08 10.33 26.91
C TYR A 22 0.47 11.51 26.13
N ILE A 23 -0.28 12.57 26.29
CA ILE A 23 -0.02 13.88 25.75
C ILE A 23 0.52 14.73 26.88
N ASP A 24 1.33 15.71 26.52
CA ASP A 24 1.56 16.79 27.45
C ASP A 24 0.28 17.62 27.64
N VAL A 25 0.32 18.57 28.58
CA VAL A 25 -0.81 19.46 28.88
C VAL A 25 -1.30 20.29 27.69
N VAL A 26 -0.49 20.43 26.63
CA VAL A 26 -0.84 21.16 25.40
C VAL A 26 -1.47 20.23 24.36
N GLY A 27 -1.42 18.91 24.55
CA GLY A 27 -1.95 17.92 23.62
C GLY A 27 -0.91 17.31 22.68
N ARG A 28 0.38 17.64 22.86
CA ARG A 28 1.49 17.13 22.03
C ARG A 28 1.85 15.69 22.43
N PRO A 29 2.14 14.80 21.48
CA PRO A 29 2.66 13.47 21.79
C PRO A 29 3.99 13.56 22.56
N VAL A 30 4.13 12.73 23.59
CA VAL A 30 5.35 12.66 24.41
C VAL A 30 6.16 11.41 24.06
N ILE A 31 7.43 11.63 23.72
CA ILE A 31 8.42 10.59 23.42
C ILE A 31 9.33 10.42 24.64
N GLU A 32 9.28 9.26 25.32
CA GLU A 32 10.22 8.95 26.40
C GLU A 32 11.55 8.42 25.88
N PHE A 33 12.64 8.91 26.46
CA PHE A 33 13.99 8.41 26.24
C PHE A 33 14.63 8.04 27.57
N GLU A 34 15.08 6.80 27.67
CA GLU A 34 15.76 6.25 28.83
C GLU A 34 17.08 5.64 28.36
N ASP A 35 18.20 6.19 28.84
CA ASP A 35 19.52 5.65 28.54
C ASP A 35 19.93 4.66 29.64
N ASN A 36 19.91 3.36 29.31
CA ASN A 36 20.37 2.30 30.20
C ASN A 36 21.78 1.87 29.79
N VAL A 37 22.79 2.44 30.45
CA VAL A 37 24.23 2.21 30.19
C VAL A 37 24.62 0.72 30.32
N SER A 38 23.91 -0.06 31.15
CA SER A 38 24.18 -1.47 31.43
C SER A 38 23.78 -2.44 30.32
N THR A 39 22.98 -2.01 29.35
CA THR A 39 22.45 -2.85 28.26
C THR A 39 22.70 -2.27 26.88
N ARG A 40 23.60 -1.27 26.80
CA ARG A 40 23.99 -0.57 25.60
C ARG A 40 24.70 -1.52 24.65
N GLU A 41 23.95 -2.12 23.72
CA GLU A 41 24.50 -2.33 22.39
C GLU A 41 24.71 -0.93 21.77
N ASP A 42 25.84 -0.68 21.12
CA ASP A 42 26.26 0.63 20.62
C ASP A 42 25.29 1.19 19.55
N LEU A 43 24.11 1.67 19.95
CA LEU A 43 23.18 2.36 19.07
C LEU A 43 23.77 3.70 18.67
N SER A 44 23.92 3.89 17.37
CA SER A 44 24.44 5.13 16.82
C SER A 44 23.37 6.23 16.84
N VAL A 45 23.84 7.49 16.91
CA VAL A 45 23.00 8.69 16.75
C VAL A 45 22.10 8.58 15.50
N ARG A 46 22.59 7.95 14.43
CA ARG A 46 21.86 7.75 13.17
C ARG A 46 20.69 6.76 13.32
N GLU A 47 20.89 5.65 14.00
CA GLU A 47 19.86 4.61 14.17
C GLU A 47 18.72 5.13 15.02
N THR A 48 19.02 5.72 16.18
CA THR A 48 17.99 6.26 17.07
C THR A 48 17.31 7.49 16.45
N SER A 49 18.00 8.33 15.69
CA SER A 49 17.36 9.39 14.88
C SER A 49 16.41 8.79 13.82
N SER A 50 16.80 7.71 13.16
CA SER A 50 15.95 7.04 12.17
C SER A 50 14.70 6.44 12.83
N PHE A 51 14.83 5.92 14.04
CA PHE A 51 13.72 5.42 14.83
C PHE A 51 12.76 6.54 15.24
N LEU A 52 13.25 7.67 15.75
CA LEU A 52 12.41 8.84 16.06
C LEU A 52 11.68 9.37 14.81
N LEU A 53 12.34 9.35 13.65
CA LEU A 53 11.71 9.72 12.38
C LEU A 53 10.63 8.73 11.95
N TYR A 54 10.83 7.43 12.18
CA TYR A 54 9.81 6.42 11.94
C TYR A 54 8.58 6.68 12.82
N LEU A 55 8.80 6.92 14.10
CA LEU A 55 7.74 7.22 15.06
C LEU A 55 6.97 8.48 14.64
N ALA A 56 7.64 9.59 14.35
CA ALA A 56 6.98 10.82 13.92
C ALA A 56 6.13 10.66 12.65
N ARG A 57 6.36 9.60 11.85
CA ARG A 57 5.60 9.27 10.63
C ARG A 57 4.46 8.29 10.86
N LEU A 58 4.30 7.77 12.07
CA LEU A 58 3.17 6.91 12.39
C LEU A 58 1.86 7.66 12.18
N PRO A 59 0.80 6.99 11.67
CA PRO A 59 -0.51 7.62 11.49
C PRO A 59 -0.97 8.28 12.80
N SER A 60 -1.14 9.60 12.79
CA SER A 60 -1.58 10.37 13.94
C SER A 60 -2.80 11.20 13.55
N SER A 61 -3.65 11.52 14.53
CA SER A 61 -4.56 12.65 14.38
C SER A 61 -3.75 13.94 14.34
N ASP A 62 -4.38 15.06 13.99
CA ASP A 62 -3.80 16.41 13.87
C ASP A 62 -2.96 16.90 15.08
N ARG A 63 -2.83 16.11 16.14
CA ARG A 63 -2.03 16.34 17.36
C ARG A 63 -0.53 16.51 17.13
N THR A 64 0.00 16.07 15.99
CA THR A 64 1.42 16.29 15.64
C THR A 64 1.68 17.68 15.04
N LYS A 65 0.64 18.48 14.76
CA LYS A 65 0.79 19.84 14.22
C LYS A 65 1.56 20.76 15.15
N ASP A 66 1.32 20.64 16.45
CA ASP A 66 1.97 21.43 17.50
C ASP A 66 3.36 20.86 17.91
N GLY A 67 3.81 19.82 17.22
CA GLY A 67 5.09 19.16 17.45
C GLY A 67 5.06 18.08 18.52
N PHE A 68 6.26 17.63 18.90
CA PHE A 68 6.51 16.57 19.87
C PHE A 68 7.16 17.15 21.12
N THR A 69 6.87 16.53 22.26
CA THR A 69 7.59 16.73 23.51
C THR A 69 8.49 15.53 23.74
N ILE A 70 9.79 15.74 23.99
CA ILE A 70 10.72 14.65 24.31
C ILE A 70 10.94 14.65 25.81
N PHE A 71 10.77 13.50 26.48
CA PHE A 71 10.99 13.34 27.90
C PHE A 71 12.21 12.45 28.15
N ILE A 72 13.29 13.05 28.64
CA ILE A 72 14.56 12.40 28.93
C ILE A 72 14.56 12.00 30.42
N LEU A 73 14.69 10.70 30.68
CA LEU A 73 14.69 10.12 32.03
C LEU A 73 16.08 10.13 32.70
N SER A 74 17.15 10.32 31.91
CA SER A 74 18.55 10.37 32.38
C SER A 74 19.11 11.80 32.28
N ASP A 75 19.68 12.31 33.36
CA ASP A 75 20.38 13.61 33.36
C ASP A 75 21.90 13.47 33.15
N SER A 76 22.38 12.29 32.75
CA SER A 76 23.80 12.06 32.48
C SER A 76 24.29 12.92 31.31
N LYS A 77 25.51 13.44 31.41
CA LYS A 77 26.12 14.27 30.37
C LYS A 77 26.21 13.55 29.02
N GLU A 78 26.56 12.27 29.02
CA GLU A 78 26.66 11.47 27.80
C GLU A 78 25.30 11.28 27.12
N SER A 79 24.25 11.01 27.91
CA SER A 79 22.87 10.86 27.40
C SER A 79 22.37 12.18 26.79
N LEU A 80 22.65 13.31 27.44
CA LEU A 80 22.28 14.64 26.94
C LEU A 80 23.04 15.02 25.67
N GLU A 81 24.35 14.78 25.60
CA GLU A 81 25.14 15.02 24.38
C GLU A 81 24.71 14.12 23.22
N PHE A 82 24.36 12.86 23.51
CA PHE A 82 23.80 11.94 22.52
C PHE A 82 22.47 12.45 21.99
N MET A 83 21.57 12.87 22.89
CA MET A 83 20.26 13.39 22.51
C MET A 83 20.38 14.68 21.70
N ASP A 84 21.25 15.60 22.10
CA ASP A 84 21.47 16.86 21.40
C ASP A 84 21.94 16.63 19.95
N LYS A 85 22.88 15.70 19.74
CA LYS A 85 23.32 15.30 18.39
C LYS A 85 22.18 14.71 17.56
N MET A 86 21.29 13.92 18.17
CA MET A 86 20.14 13.36 17.45
C MET A 86 19.13 14.44 17.06
N LEU A 87 18.84 15.37 17.96
CA LEU A 87 17.92 16.48 17.68
C LEU A 87 18.43 17.38 16.56
N VAL A 88 19.74 17.59 16.47
CA VAL A 88 20.37 18.27 15.32
C VAL A 88 20.10 17.51 14.01
N LEU A 89 20.22 16.17 13.99
CA LEU A 89 19.91 15.40 12.77
C LEU A 89 18.42 15.42 12.39
N LEU A 90 17.54 15.59 13.36
CA LEU A 90 16.09 15.63 13.18
C LEU A 90 15.56 17.03 12.86
N GLN A 91 16.40 18.06 12.97
CA GLN A 91 16.03 19.45 12.74
C GLN A 91 15.45 19.65 11.33
N GLY A 92 14.29 20.30 11.25
CA GLY A 92 13.57 20.50 9.98
C GLY A 92 12.88 19.24 9.41
N ARG A 93 13.02 18.07 10.06
CA ARG A 93 12.30 16.83 9.69
C ARG A 93 11.17 16.51 10.66
N ILE A 94 11.37 16.84 11.94
CA ILE A 94 10.38 16.67 13.01
C ILE A 94 10.32 17.99 13.78
N ASN A 95 9.11 18.44 14.11
CA ASN A 95 8.91 19.59 14.99
C ASN A 95 9.02 19.14 16.44
N VAL A 96 10.17 19.33 17.08
CA VAL A 96 10.33 19.11 18.53
C VAL A 96 10.10 20.43 19.23
N ALA A 97 8.96 20.57 19.90
CA ALA A 97 8.56 21.82 20.51
C ALA A 97 9.26 22.07 21.85
N GLN A 98 9.50 21.01 22.63
CA GLN A 98 10.23 21.08 23.89
C GLN A 98 10.83 19.75 24.29
N THR A 99 11.80 19.82 25.20
CA THR A 99 12.38 18.67 25.89
C THR A 99 12.20 18.82 27.40
N LEU A 100 11.71 17.78 28.07
CA LEU A 100 11.64 17.67 29.51
C LEU A 100 12.81 16.78 29.98
N VAL A 101 13.57 17.22 30.98
CA VAL A 101 14.67 16.43 31.55
C VAL A 101 14.36 16.12 33.00
N LEU A 102 14.25 14.83 33.32
CA LEU A 102 14.03 14.38 34.70
C LEU A 102 15.33 14.55 35.50
N ARG A 103 15.28 15.33 36.57
CA ARG A 103 16.36 15.47 37.55
C ARG A 103 15.80 15.33 38.95
N ASN A 104 16.18 14.26 39.63
CA ASN A 104 15.86 14.10 41.04
C ASN A 104 16.86 14.90 41.89
N ALA A 105 16.35 15.57 42.93
CA ALA A 105 17.00 16.68 43.65
C ALA A 105 18.36 16.37 44.33
N ALA A 106 18.92 15.17 44.15
CA ALA A 106 20.20 14.75 44.70
C ALA A 106 21.41 15.12 43.82
N THR A 107 21.25 15.41 42.53
CA THR A 107 22.35 15.79 41.63
C THR A 107 22.48 17.32 41.49
N THR A 108 23.03 17.97 42.51
CA THR A 108 23.52 19.35 42.43
C THR A 108 24.83 19.41 41.66
N HIS A 109 24.81 19.53 40.33
CA HIS A 109 25.96 20.04 39.59
C HIS A 109 25.53 20.85 38.36
N GLY A 110 25.90 22.14 38.39
CA GLY A 110 26.03 22.98 37.21
C GLY A 110 24.90 24.00 36.98
N PRO A 111 25.21 25.19 36.42
CA PRO A 111 24.20 26.13 35.95
C PRO A 111 23.27 25.47 34.94
N ILE A 112 22.08 26.04 34.74
CA ILE A 112 21.17 25.73 33.62
C ILE A 112 21.78 26.32 32.33
N ASP A 113 23.04 26.01 32.05
CA ASP A 113 23.57 26.20 30.71
C ASP A 113 22.76 25.27 29.79
N SER A 114 22.44 25.75 28.58
CA SER A 114 21.54 25.06 27.64
C SER A 114 21.90 23.57 27.60
N LEU A 115 21.06 22.70 28.18
CA LEU A 115 21.33 21.26 28.32
C LEU A 115 21.48 20.57 26.95
N LEU A 116 20.95 21.22 25.92
CA LEU A 116 20.98 20.82 24.52
C LEU A 116 21.48 22.00 23.66
N PRO A 117 22.77 22.37 23.76
CA PRO A 117 23.31 23.59 23.14
C PRO A 117 23.35 23.54 21.60
N LEU A 118 23.46 22.35 20.99
CA LEU A 118 23.60 22.20 19.55
C LEU A 118 22.23 22.33 18.86
N SER A 119 21.23 21.63 19.37
CA SER A 119 19.88 21.60 18.81
C SER A 119 19.07 22.84 19.12
N ASN A 120 19.44 23.59 20.18
CA ASN A 120 18.74 24.80 20.64
C ASN A 120 17.25 24.57 20.92
N VAL A 121 16.87 23.35 21.27
CA VAL A 121 15.49 23.00 21.63
C VAL A 121 15.18 23.52 23.04
N GLN A 122 13.99 24.08 23.23
CA GLN A 122 13.53 24.53 24.54
C GLN A 122 13.57 23.38 25.53
N THR A 123 14.35 23.52 26.60
CA THR A 123 14.53 22.47 27.60
C THR A 123 13.97 22.92 28.94
N VAL A 124 13.19 22.04 29.59
CA VAL A 124 12.60 22.26 30.91
C VAL A 124 13.05 21.15 31.85
N VAL A 125 13.65 21.51 32.98
CA VAL A 125 14.02 20.53 34.02
C VAL A 125 12.81 20.24 34.88
N VAL A 126 12.49 18.96 35.04
CA VAL A 126 11.36 18.47 35.83
C VAL A 126 11.84 17.45 36.87
N ASN A 127 11.08 17.30 37.94
CA ASN A 127 11.23 16.25 38.95
C ASN A 127 9.89 15.53 39.14
N ASP A 128 9.86 14.45 39.91
CA ASP A 128 8.64 13.66 40.11
C ASP A 128 7.45 14.50 40.62
N ALA A 129 7.70 15.52 41.45
CA ALA A 129 6.66 16.42 41.98
C ALA A 129 6.14 17.44 40.94
N THR A 130 6.92 17.78 39.93
CA THR A 130 6.58 18.80 38.92
C THR A 130 6.20 18.20 37.57
N LEU A 131 6.52 16.93 37.34
CA LEU A 131 6.21 16.21 36.10
C LEU A 131 4.71 16.25 35.77
N ALA A 132 3.84 16.10 36.78
CA ALA A 132 2.38 16.14 36.62
C ALA A 132 1.85 17.47 36.02
N LYS A 133 2.61 18.57 36.13
CA LYS A 133 2.27 19.87 35.53
C LYS A 133 2.48 19.90 34.01
N TYR A 134 3.30 18.99 33.49
CA TYR A 134 3.62 18.91 32.07
C TYR A 134 2.99 17.68 31.43
N ILE A 135 2.84 16.58 32.18
CA ILE A 135 2.25 15.32 31.72
C ILE A 135 1.23 14.85 32.76
N SER A 136 -0.06 15.01 32.47
CA SER A 136 -1.12 14.80 33.46
C SER A 136 -1.48 13.34 33.74
N ARG A 137 -1.17 12.42 32.82
CA ARG A 137 -1.50 11.00 32.96
C ARG A 137 -0.37 10.17 32.38
N ARG A 138 0.30 9.35 33.19
CA ARG A 138 1.35 8.41 32.74
C ARG A 138 0.85 6.99 32.95
N GLU A 139 0.88 6.17 31.90
CA GLU A 139 0.49 4.75 31.97
C GLU A 139 1.74 3.87 32.02
N GLU A 140 1.94 3.18 33.15
CA GLU A 140 3.17 2.42 33.46
C GLU A 140 3.25 1.04 32.80
N ASN A 141 2.12 0.43 32.41
CA ASN A 141 2.08 -0.97 31.94
C ASN A 141 2.59 -1.14 30.51
N HIS A 142 3.90 -1.15 30.29
CA HIS A 142 4.50 -1.20 28.95
C HIS A 142 4.47 -2.61 28.34
N HIS A 143 3.73 -2.80 27.24
CA HIS A 143 3.76 -4.05 26.46
C HIS A 143 4.65 -3.90 25.21
N GLN A 144 5.92 -3.53 25.40
CA GLN A 144 6.89 -3.25 24.31
C GLN A 144 6.90 -4.33 23.23
N MET A 145 6.94 -5.59 23.66
CA MET A 145 7.02 -6.74 22.77
C MET A 145 5.79 -6.86 21.87
N GLN A 146 4.61 -6.52 22.37
CA GLN A 146 3.37 -6.54 21.58
C GLN A 146 3.39 -5.45 20.51
N TRP A 147 3.89 -4.26 20.86
CA TRP A 147 4.04 -3.15 19.92
C TRP A 147 5.04 -3.45 18.80
N ILE A 148 6.19 -3.98 19.17
CA ILE A 148 7.23 -4.38 18.23
C ILE A 148 6.69 -5.45 17.28
N ALA A 149 5.99 -6.46 17.82
CA ALA A 149 5.38 -7.51 17.00
C ALA A 149 4.32 -6.95 16.03
N PHE A 150 3.46 -6.05 16.51
CA PHE A 150 2.44 -5.39 15.70
C PHE A 150 3.06 -4.60 14.54
N TYR A 151 4.00 -3.68 14.83
CA TYR A 151 4.56 -2.82 13.80
C TYR A 151 5.42 -3.59 12.79
N LYS A 152 6.06 -4.69 13.20
CA LYS A 152 6.76 -5.59 12.27
C LYS A 152 5.83 -6.19 11.23
N GLU A 153 4.68 -6.69 11.67
CA GLU A 153 3.68 -7.24 10.75
C GLU A 153 3.04 -6.15 9.90
N TYR A 154 2.64 -5.04 10.51
CA TYR A 154 2.08 -3.89 9.80
C TYR A 154 3.03 -3.38 8.71
N ASP A 155 4.31 -3.20 9.02
CA ASP A 155 5.30 -2.70 8.08
C ASP A 155 5.58 -3.67 6.92
N SER A 156 5.59 -4.98 7.21
CA SER A 156 5.68 -6.03 6.19
C SER A 156 4.48 -5.96 5.25
N LEU A 157 3.27 -5.98 5.82
CA LEU A 157 2.01 -5.90 5.09
C LEU A 157 1.96 -4.65 4.21
N MET A 158 2.24 -3.48 4.78
CA MET A 158 2.20 -2.21 4.06
C MET A 158 3.22 -2.17 2.92
N THR A 159 4.42 -2.71 3.12
CA THR A 159 5.46 -2.74 2.08
C THR A 159 5.01 -3.61 0.90
N GLU A 160 4.45 -4.78 1.18
CA GLU A 160 3.95 -5.71 0.17
C GLU A 160 2.79 -5.11 -0.62
N TRP A 161 1.76 -4.60 0.06
CA TRP A 161 0.57 -4.05 -0.59
C TRP A 161 0.84 -2.75 -1.34
N GLN A 162 1.75 -1.90 -0.85
CA GLN A 162 2.18 -0.72 -1.61
C GLN A 162 2.98 -1.11 -2.86
N SER A 163 3.81 -2.16 -2.77
CA SER A 163 4.52 -2.68 -3.93
C SER A 163 3.55 -3.20 -4.98
N ALA A 164 2.57 -4.02 -4.58
CA ALA A 164 1.51 -4.51 -5.45
C ALA A 164 0.71 -3.36 -6.08
N GLY A 165 0.28 -2.38 -5.27
CA GLY A 165 -0.44 -1.20 -5.74
C GLY A 165 0.34 -0.38 -6.77
N ARG A 166 1.65 -0.15 -6.55
CA ARG A 166 2.51 0.56 -7.52
C ARG A 166 2.63 -0.19 -8.84
N ARG A 167 2.86 -1.51 -8.78
CA ARG A 167 2.94 -2.36 -9.99
C ARG A 167 1.65 -2.31 -10.79
N LEU A 168 0.52 -2.42 -10.11
CA LEU A 168 -0.79 -2.32 -10.73
C LEU A 168 -1.03 -0.94 -11.37
N ALA A 169 -0.63 0.14 -10.70
CA ALA A 169 -0.80 1.49 -11.22
C ALA A 169 0.01 1.73 -12.51
N LEU A 170 1.25 1.22 -12.58
CA LEU A 170 2.09 1.32 -13.79
C LEU A 170 1.42 0.62 -14.99
N GLU A 171 0.95 -0.60 -14.79
CA GLU A 171 0.30 -1.41 -15.82
C GLU A 171 -1.03 -0.81 -16.28
N MET A 172 -1.81 -0.26 -15.34
CA MET A 172 -3.00 0.52 -15.68
C MET A 172 -2.68 1.78 -16.51
N SER A 173 -1.48 2.36 -16.36
CA SER A 173 -1.04 3.49 -17.18
C SER A 173 -0.69 3.03 -18.60
N GLU A 174 0.10 1.97 -18.72
CA GLU A 174 0.48 1.39 -20.03
C GLU A 174 -0.75 0.97 -20.86
N LEU A 175 -1.79 0.47 -20.20
CA LEU A 175 -3.06 0.13 -20.84
C LEU A 175 -3.82 1.32 -21.42
N LYS A 176 -3.70 2.50 -20.81
CA LYS A 176 -4.31 3.73 -21.34
C LYS A 176 -3.56 4.22 -22.57
N GLU A 177 -2.26 3.98 -22.64
CA GLU A 177 -1.40 4.37 -23.75
C GLU A 177 -1.47 3.39 -24.93
N CYS A 178 -1.72 2.11 -24.67
CA CYS A 178 -1.92 1.10 -25.71
C CYS A 178 -3.36 1.08 -26.24
N ALA A 179 -3.61 1.89 -27.27
CA ALA A 179 -4.87 1.91 -28.03
C ALA A 179 -5.03 0.71 -29.01
N SER A 180 -3.98 -0.07 -29.27
CA SER A 180 -4.00 -1.18 -30.23
C SER A 180 -4.33 -2.52 -29.54
N LEU A 181 -5.43 -3.15 -29.99
CA LEU A 181 -5.97 -4.39 -29.41
C LEU A 181 -5.03 -5.61 -29.53
N SER A 182 -4.08 -5.60 -30.46
CA SER A 182 -3.30 -6.80 -30.83
C SER A 182 -2.00 -7.03 -30.04
N GLY A 183 -1.51 -6.04 -29.28
CA GLY A 183 -0.15 -6.07 -28.71
C GLY A 183 -0.02 -6.38 -27.21
N THR A 184 -1.09 -6.26 -26.42
CA THR A 184 -0.95 -6.08 -24.96
C THR A 184 -1.52 -7.16 -24.05
N LEU A 185 -2.12 -8.24 -24.56
CA LEU A 185 -2.77 -9.23 -23.68
C LEU A 185 -1.78 -10.13 -22.93
N THR A 186 -0.60 -10.41 -23.49
CA THR A 186 0.37 -11.35 -22.89
C THR A 186 1.06 -10.80 -21.63
N PRO A 187 1.53 -9.53 -21.58
CA PRO A 187 2.04 -8.92 -20.35
C PRO A 187 0.95 -8.81 -19.27
N LEU A 188 -0.27 -8.41 -19.66
CA LEU A 188 -1.40 -8.29 -18.73
C LEU A 188 -1.85 -9.63 -18.15
N GLY A 189 -1.90 -10.67 -18.97
CA GLY A 189 -2.26 -12.01 -18.53
C GLY A 189 -1.27 -12.53 -17.49
N ARG A 190 0.04 -12.29 -17.71
CA ARG A 190 1.09 -12.65 -16.75
C ARG A 190 0.93 -11.90 -15.42
N LEU A 191 0.60 -10.62 -15.47
CA LEU A 191 0.39 -9.79 -14.30
C LEU A 191 -0.86 -10.21 -13.50
N LEU A 192 -1.97 -10.48 -14.18
CA LEU A 192 -3.17 -11.02 -13.54
C LEU A 192 -2.92 -12.42 -12.99
N THR A 193 -2.04 -13.22 -13.59
CA THR A 193 -1.64 -14.51 -13.00
C THR A 193 -0.50 -14.40 -11.98
N ASP A 194 0.04 -13.20 -11.75
CA ASP A 194 1.15 -13.03 -10.82
C ASP A 194 0.63 -13.28 -9.40
N PRO A 195 1.12 -14.31 -8.70
CA PRO A 195 0.68 -14.65 -7.36
C PRO A 195 0.85 -13.50 -6.35
N THR A 196 1.65 -12.47 -6.63
CA THR A 196 1.80 -11.29 -5.78
C THR A 196 0.73 -10.22 -5.98
N LEU A 197 0.12 -10.14 -7.17
CA LEU A 197 -1.06 -9.31 -7.46
C LEU A 197 -2.37 -10.08 -7.25
N ARG A 198 -2.28 -11.41 -7.35
CA ARG A 198 -3.33 -12.40 -7.09
C ARG A 198 -3.19 -13.14 -5.77
N ARG A 199 -2.43 -12.63 -4.78
CA ARG A 199 -2.66 -13.03 -3.38
C ARG A 199 -4.12 -12.68 -3.12
N THR A 200 -4.93 -13.72 -3.03
CA THR A 200 -6.37 -13.67 -3.31
C THR A 200 -7.06 -12.68 -2.37
N SER A 201 -8.25 -12.17 -2.70
CA SER A 201 -9.09 -11.41 -1.74
C SER A 201 -9.08 -12.08 -0.36
N ARG A 202 -9.11 -13.42 -0.37
CA ARG A 202 -8.97 -14.27 0.81
C ARG A 202 -7.63 -14.10 1.55
N ASP A 203 -6.49 -14.12 0.86
CA ASP A 203 -5.18 -13.93 1.51
C ASP A 203 -5.03 -12.49 2.02
N ALA A 204 -5.68 -11.52 1.36
CA ALA A 204 -5.75 -10.13 1.81
C ALA A 204 -6.59 -9.99 3.09
N GLU A 205 -7.75 -10.63 3.12
CA GLU A 205 -8.63 -10.73 4.29
C GLU A 205 -7.94 -11.45 5.45
N GLU A 206 -7.22 -12.55 5.18
CA GLU A 206 -6.46 -13.29 6.17
C GLU A 206 -5.31 -12.46 6.75
N ALA A 207 -4.55 -11.76 5.90
CA ALA A 207 -3.46 -10.91 6.36
C ALA A 207 -3.95 -9.71 7.19
N ILE A 208 -5.11 -9.15 6.83
CA ILE A 208 -5.75 -8.10 7.62
C ILE A 208 -6.30 -8.66 8.94
N ALA A 209 -6.94 -9.83 8.93
CA ALA A 209 -7.44 -10.48 10.13
C ALA A 209 -6.30 -10.82 11.11
N ALA A 210 -5.16 -11.31 10.61
CA ALA A 210 -3.98 -11.56 11.41
C ALA A 210 -3.43 -10.28 12.05
N LEU A 211 -3.40 -9.18 11.29
CA LEU A 211 -3.01 -7.87 11.79
C LEU A 211 -3.99 -7.36 12.87
N GLU A 212 -5.30 -7.55 12.68
CA GLU A 212 -6.33 -7.16 13.65
C GLU A 212 -6.27 -7.97 14.94
N GLU A 213 -6.07 -9.28 14.85
CA GLU A 213 -5.85 -10.16 15.99
C GLU A 213 -4.64 -9.69 16.80
N ARG A 214 -3.54 -9.36 16.11
CA ARG A 214 -2.33 -8.82 16.74
C ARG A 214 -2.53 -7.43 17.33
N ALA A 215 -3.38 -6.61 16.72
CA ALA A 215 -3.73 -5.28 17.19
C ALA A 215 -4.71 -5.28 18.36
N ALA A 216 -5.50 -6.33 18.56
CA ALA A 216 -6.56 -6.43 19.56
C ALA A 216 -6.17 -5.93 20.97
N PRO A 217 -5.04 -6.35 21.58
CA PRO A 217 -4.63 -5.84 22.90
C PRO A 217 -4.21 -4.36 22.89
N LEU A 218 -3.92 -3.79 21.72
CA LEU A 218 -3.37 -2.45 21.54
C LEU A 218 -4.37 -1.45 20.91
N LEU A 219 -5.62 -1.85 20.62
CA LEU A 219 -6.63 -1.00 19.97
C LEU A 219 -7.01 0.26 20.77
N HIS A 220 -6.76 0.25 22.09
CA HIS A 220 -6.90 1.43 22.93
C HIS A 220 -5.94 2.56 22.53
N ILE A 221 -4.90 2.25 21.76
CA ILE A 221 -3.88 3.20 21.33
C ILE A 221 -4.23 3.73 19.94
N GLU A 222 -4.24 5.05 19.82
CA GLU A 222 -4.72 5.75 18.65
C GLU A 222 -3.93 5.42 17.37
N HIS A 223 -2.60 5.43 17.43
CA HIS A 223 -1.76 5.18 16.26
C HIS A 223 -1.92 3.75 15.73
N VAL A 224 -2.15 2.76 16.61
CA VAL A 224 -2.43 1.38 16.22
C VAL A 224 -3.75 1.31 15.48
N ARG A 225 -4.80 1.89 16.06
CA ARG A 225 -6.14 1.95 15.44
C ARG A 225 -6.11 2.65 14.07
N LEU A 226 -5.38 3.76 13.96
CA LEU A 226 -5.21 4.48 12.69
C LEU A 226 -4.37 3.68 11.68
N SER A 227 -3.37 2.93 12.13
CA SER A 227 -2.54 2.06 11.29
C SER A 227 -3.37 0.90 10.71
N VAL A 228 -4.16 0.22 11.54
CA VAL A 228 -5.10 -0.82 11.09
C VAL A 228 -6.08 -0.26 10.07
N LYS A 229 -6.69 0.90 10.35
CA LYS A 229 -7.61 1.57 9.40
C LYS A 229 -6.92 1.91 8.07
N ARG A 230 -5.66 2.34 8.11
CA ARG A 230 -4.88 2.64 6.91
C ARG A 230 -4.55 1.38 6.11
N ALA A 231 -4.20 0.28 6.77
CA ALA A 231 -3.95 -1.00 6.12
C ALA A 231 -5.20 -1.50 5.39
N HIS A 232 -6.35 -1.50 6.05
CA HIS A 232 -7.66 -1.81 5.45
C HIS A 232 -7.90 -1.01 4.17
N ARG A 233 -7.77 0.31 4.25
CA ARG A 233 -7.98 1.20 3.11
C ARG A 233 -7.06 0.89 1.94
N LEU A 234 -5.77 0.64 2.21
CA LEU A 234 -4.81 0.31 1.16
C LEU A 234 -5.17 -1.00 0.47
N VAL A 235 -5.47 -2.05 1.25
CA VAL A 235 -5.86 -3.36 0.71
C VAL A 235 -7.12 -3.25 -0.14
N GLU A 236 -8.13 -2.52 0.35
CA GLU A 236 -9.38 -2.28 -0.37
C GLU A 236 -9.14 -1.50 -1.68
N GLU A 237 -8.32 -0.45 -1.65
CA GLU A 237 -7.99 0.35 -2.84
C GLU A 237 -7.25 -0.49 -3.89
N VAL A 238 -6.28 -1.31 -3.48
CA VAL A 238 -5.55 -2.22 -4.38
C VAL A 238 -6.48 -3.29 -4.94
N GLY A 239 -7.36 -3.88 -4.12
CA GLY A 239 -8.35 -4.87 -4.55
C GLY A 239 -9.35 -4.30 -5.57
N LYS A 240 -9.87 -3.10 -5.34
CA LYS A 240 -10.72 -2.38 -6.32
C LYS A 240 -9.98 -2.10 -7.63
N ALA A 241 -8.70 -1.78 -7.55
CA ALA A 241 -7.91 -1.53 -8.75
C ALA A 241 -7.63 -2.82 -9.54
N ALA A 242 -7.41 -3.94 -8.85
CA ALA A 242 -7.24 -5.27 -9.46
C ALA A 242 -8.50 -5.75 -10.17
N THR A 243 -9.68 -5.64 -9.53
CA THR A 243 -10.97 -6.01 -10.14
C THR A 243 -11.30 -5.14 -11.37
N ARG A 244 -10.98 -3.84 -11.33
CA ARG A 244 -11.10 -2.96 -12.50
C ARG A 244 -10.17 -3.35 -13.64
N LEU A 245 -8.96 -3.79 -13.32
CA LEU A 245 -8.00 -4.26 -14.31
C LEU A 245 -8.46 -5.59 -14.95
N GLU A 246 -8.96 -6.52 -14.14
CA GLU A 246 -9.48 -7.81 -14.60
C GLU A 246 -10.71 -7.66 -15.50
N SER A 247 -11.66 -6.80 -15.13
CA SER A 247 -12.82 -6.50 -15.99
C SER A 247 -12.43 -5.84 -17.31
N SER A 248 -11.49 -4.90 -17.29
CA SER A 248 -10.91 -4.30 -18.50
C SER A 248 -10.24 -5.35 -19.39
N PHE A 249 -9.49 -6.28 -18.80
CA PHE A 249 -8.86 -7.37 -19.53
C PHE A 249 -9.88 -8.30 -20.18
N GLU A 250 -10.89 -8.77 -19.44
CA GLU A 250 -11.89 -9.68 -20.00
C GLU A 250 -12.70 -9.01 -21.12
N SER A 251 -12.99 -7.72 -20.98
CA SER A 251 -13.61 -6.91 -22.05
C SER A 251 -12.75 -6.84 -23.32
N ARG A 252 -11.44 -6.57 -23.19
CA ARG A 252 -10.50 -6.60 -24.33
C ARG A 252 -10.42 -7.99 -24.95
N ARG A 253 -10.35 -9.04 -24.13
CA ARG A 253 -10.30 -10.44 -24.58
C ARG A 253 -11.55 -10.81 -25.37
N ALA A 254 -12.73 -10.40 -24.91
CA ALA A 254 -13.99 -10.58 -25.64
C ALA A 254 -14.00 -9.82 -26.97
N THR A 255 -13.54 -8.56 -26.98
CA THR A 255 -13.46 -7.75 -28.19
C THR A 255 -12.56 -8.38 -29.26
N ILE A 256 -11.40 -8.91 -28.86
CA ILE A 256 -10.46 -9.58 -29.77
C ILE A 256 -11.06 -10.86 -30.34
N ARG A 257 -11.76 -11.66 -29.51
CA ARG A 257 -12.49 -12.84 -29.99
C ARG A 257 -13.56 -12.44 -31.03
N ASN A 258 -14.34 -11.40 -30.76
CA ASN A 258 -15.37 -10.92 -31.69
C ASN A 258 -14.77 -10.42 -33.02
N LEU A 259 -13.65 -9.70 -32.97
CA LEU A 259 -12.95 -9.26 -34.19
C LEU A 259 -12.40 -10.44 -35.01
N ALA A 260 -11.89 -11.49 -34.35
CA ALA A 260 -11.44 -12.68 -35.05
C ALA A 260 -12.60 -13.41 -35.75
N VAL A 261 -13.78 -13.47 -35.11
CA VAL A 261 -15.00 -14.02 -35.73
C VAL A 261 -15.43 -13.18 -36.93
N LEU A 262 -15.45 -11.85 -36.80
CA LEU A 262 -15.82 -10.96 -37.91
C LEU A 262 -14.87 -11.10 -39.11
N ARG A 263 -13.56 -11.21 -38.88
CA ARG A 263 -12.58 -11.47 -39.95
C ARG A 263 -12.82 -12.81 -40.62
N SER A 264 -13.10 -13.86 -39.85
CA SER A 264 -13.43 -15.16 -40.43
C SER A 264 -14.70 -15.13 -41.29
N ILE A 265 -15.72 -14.35 -40.89
CA ILE A 265 -16.94 -14.14 -41.69
C ILE A 265 -16.62 -13.34 -42.95
N GLU A 266 -15.77 -12.31 -42.83
CA GLU A 266 -15.31 -11.50 -43.96
C GLU A 266 -14.53 -12.36 -44.98
N ASP A 267 -13.62 -13.22 -44.53
CA ASP A 267 -12.87 -14.15 -45.39
C ASP A 267 -13.82 -15.12 -46.11
N GLN A 268 -14.79 -15.70 -45.40
CA GLN A 268 -15.82 -16.56 -46.01
C GLN A 268 -16.67 -15.80 -47.03
N ALA A 269 -17.04 -14.55 -46.75
CA ALA A 269 -17.81 -13.74 -47.68
C ALA A 269 -17.04 -13.43 -48.98
N HIS A 270 -15.73 -13.20 -48.90
CA HIS A 270 -14.87 -13.04 -50.07
C HIS A 270 -14.78 -14.34 -50.87
N GLU A 271 -14.60 -15.50 -50.22
CA GLU A 271 -14.58 -16.80 -50.91
C GLU A 271 -15.90 -17.08 -51.66
N TYR A 272 -17.05 -16.75 -51.07
CA TYR A 272 -18.35 -16.89 -51.74
C TYR A 272 -18.53 -15.90 -52.90
N ALA A 273 -17.98 -14.68 -52.78
CA ALA A 273 -18.01 -13.69 -53.85
C ALA A 273 -17.18 -14.14 -55.06
N ASP A 274 -15.95 -14.62 -54.82
CA ASP A 274 -15.06 -15.15 -55.86
C ASP A 274 -15.68 -16.38 -56.56
N LEU A 275 -16.33 -17.26 -55.79
CA LEU A 275 -17.05 -18.40 -56.35
C LEU A 275 -18.24 -17.96 -57.21
N ALA A 276 -18.99 -16.94 -56.80
CA ALA A 276 -20.11 -16.42 -57.56
C ALA A 276 -19.67 -15.78 -58.88
N GLU A 277 -18.55 -15.06 -58.88
CA GLU A 277 -17.92 -14.53 -60.10
C GLU A 277 -17.51 -15.67 -61.04
N THR A 278 -16.82 -16.68 -60.52
CA THR A 278 -16.41 -17.87 -61.30
C THR A 278 -17.59 -18.60 -61.94
N ILE A 279 -18.69 -18.79 -61.19
CA ILE A 279 -19.92 -19.42 -61.73
C ILE A 279 -20.52 -18.56 -62.84
N THR A 280 -20.55 -17.24 -62.66
CA THR A 280 -21.09 -16.30 -63.65
C THR A 280 -20.29 -16.36 -64.95
N ASP A 281 -18.96 -16.46 -64.86
CA ASP A 281 -18.08 -16.61 -66.02
C ASP A 281 -18.31 -17.94 -66.75
N ILE A 282 -18.44 -19.05 -66.03
CA ILE A 282 -18.74 -20.37 -66.62
C ILE A 282 -20.10 -20.37 -67.32
N VAL A 283 -21.13 -19.79 -66.71
CA VAL A 283 -22.47 -19.67 -67.31
C VAL A 283 -22.43 -18.82 -68.58
N SER A 284 -21.65 -17.74 -68.57
CA SER A 284 -21.46 -16.85 -69.72
C SER A 284 -20.69 -17.54 -70.85
N ALA A 285 -19.63 -18.29 -70.53
CA ALA A 285 -18.81 -19.01 -71.51
C ALA A 285 -19.55 -20.20 -72.15
N ASN A 286 -20.44 -20.87 -71.42
CA ASN A 286 -21.22 -22.01 -71.92
C ASN A 286 -22.47 -21.61 -72.73
N GLY A 287 -22.70 -20.32 -72.99
CA GLY A 287 -23.78 -19.84 -73.86
C GLY A 287 -25.19 -20.09 -73.30
N LEU A 288 -25.35 -20.24 -71.98
CA LEU A 288 -26.63 -20.52 -71.32
C LEU A 288 -27.57 -19.30 -71.20
N PHE A 289 -27.34 -18.23 -71.97
CA PHE A 289 -28.31 -17.14 -72.11
C PHE A 289 -29.36 -17.49 -73.19
N HIS A 290 -30.35 -18.28 -72.79
CA HIS A 290 -31.69 -18.18 -73.38
C HIS A 290 -32.67 -17.64 -72.33
N GLY A 291 -32.71 -16.31 -72.24
CA GLY A 291 -33.93 -15.60 -71.84
C GLY A 291 -34.24 -15.42 -70.35
N GLN A 292 -33.31 -15.61 -69.42
CA GLN A 292 -33.52 -15.22 -68.02
C GLN A 292 -32.30 -14.50 -67.43
N THR A 293 -32.54 -13.35 -66.82
CA THR A 293 -31.52 -12.49 -66.20
C THR A 293 -30.87 -13.15 -64.98
N PRO A 294 -29.57 -12.92 -64.71
CA PRO A 294 -28.80 -13.59 -63.65
C PRO A 294 -29.45 -13.59 -62.25
N MET A 295 -30.18 -12.53 -61.91
CA MET A 295 -30.89 -12.42 -60.63
C MET A 295 -32.00 -13.47 -60.44
N SER A 296 -32.63 -13.99 -61.50
CA SER A 296 -33.73 -14.97 -61.35
C SER A 296 -33.21 -16.38 -61.06
N MET A 297 -32.02 -16.76 -61.57
CA MET A 297 -31.41 -18.07 -61.29
C MET A 297 -30.86 -18.17 -59.87
N ILE A 298 -30.26 -17.11 -59.33
CA ILE A 298 -29.73 -17.09 -57.95
C ILE A 298 -30.88 -17.24 -56.93
N ILE A 299 -32.05 -16.64 -57.21
CA ILE A 299 -33.24 -16.78 -56.35
C ILE A 299 -33.81 -18.21 -56.44
N SER A 300 -33.86 -18.84 -57.62
CA SER A 300 -34.32 -20.24 -57.75
C SER A 300 -33.40 -21.26 -57.07
N ALA A 301 -32.08 -21.08 -57.10
CA ALA A 301 -31.13 -21.94 -56.38
C ALA A 301 -31.25 -21.77 -54.85
N ARG A 302 -31.51 -20.54 -54.39
CA ARG A 302 -31.70 -20.25 -52.95
C ARG A 302 -33.01 -20.82 -52.41
N ILE A 303 -34.08 -20.83 -53.20
CA ILE A 303 -35.36 -21.48 -52.83
C ILE A 303 -35.21 -23.01 -52.78
N GLY A 304 -34.40 -23.61 -53.66
CA GLY A 304 -34.11 -25.05 -53.65
C GLY A 304 -33.27 -25.52 -52.45
N LEU A 305 -32.35 -24.69 -51.95
CA LEU A 305 -31.49 -25.01 -50.81
C LEU A 305 -32.10 -24.67 -49.44
N THR A 306 -33.15 -23.84 -49.38
CA THR A 306 -33.88 -23.54 -48.13
C THR A 306 -34.85 -24.64 -47.66
N MET A 307 -34.97 -25.75 -48.38
CA MET A 307 -35.83 -26.90 -47.98
C MET A 307 -35.08 -28.03 -47.26
N SER A 308 -33.92 -27.78 -46.65
CA SER A 308 -33.25 -28.78 -45.79
C SER A 308 -32.50 -28.16 -44.63
N ILE A 309 -33.24 -27.53 -43.71
CA ILE A 309 -32.83 -27.41 -42.31
C ILE A 309 -33.93 -28.06 -41.48
N PRO A 310 -33.72 -29.24 -40.85
CA PRO A 310 -34.63 -29.69 -39.82
C PRO A 310 -34.43 -28.79 -38.59
N LEU A 311 -35.48 -28.01 -38.29
CA LEU A 311 -35.72 -27.43 -36.98
C LEU A 311 -35.99 -28.56 -35.99
N GLU A 312 -34.99 -29.03 -35.26
CA GLU A 312 -35.23 -29.61 -33.93
C GLU A 312 -35.13 -28.50 -32.87
N LEU A 313 -36.27 -27.88 -32.60
CA LEU A 313 -36.58 -27.27 -31.31
C LEU A 313 -37.18 -28.38 -30.45
N GLY A 314 -36.52 -28.67 -29.33
CA GLY A 314 -36.87 -29.78 -28.44
C GLY A 314 -38.09 -29.55 -27.57
N GLU A 315 -38.53 -30.64 -26.93
CA GLU A 315 -39.31 -30.66 -25.69
C GLU A 315 -39.01 -31.99 -24.96
N THR A 316 -38.20 -31.93 -23.90
CA THR A 316 -38.54 -32.22 -22.47
C THR A 316 -37.27 -32.18 -21.63
#